data_AF-A0A4E9EM67-F1
#
_entry.id   AF-A0A4E9EM67-F1
#
_cell.length_a   1.000
_cell.length_b   1.000
_cell.length_c   1.000
_cell.angle_alpha   90.00
_cell.angle_beta   90.00
_cell.angle_gamma   90.00
#
_symmetry.space_group_name_H-M   'P 1'
#
loop_
_entity.id
_entity.type
_entity.pdbx_description
1 polymer ?
#
loop_
_entity_poly.entity_id
_entity_poly.type
_entity_poly.pdbx_seq_one_letter_code
_entity_poly.pdbx_strand_id
1 'polypeptide(L)'
;MATSTIDLEGVTAVIEYEYEGATRFLIKPDPENVPIRFSLQVEAACALFDMLIPIRYKDRTSAKTMNIHISPLSITSLKHSTTTDLPNAVEPILPTATCLELQLAKSIAILVPSFIKEPVAAARPRSGKILDSLYELSHVTNLRIYIPNTALSLNQLNSTSTAIAQRQLQPFSDVDHDISRMFSVASPARPVHCKPLPRHTQPPIENT
;
A
#
# COMPACT_ATOMS: atom_id res chain seq x y z
N MET A 1 13.26 25.48 5.27
CA MET A 1 12.09 25.13 6.10
C MET A 1 12.41 23.80 6.74
N ALA A 2 12.36 23.67 8.07
CA ALA A 2 12.60 22.39 8.72
C ALA A 2 11.39 21.47 8.47
N THR A 3 11.60 20.31 7.88
CA THR A 3 10.60 19.26 7.78
C THR A 3 10.30 18.75 9.19
N SER A 4 9.02 18.69 9.56
CA SER A 4 8.61 18.13 10.84
C SER A 4 8.98 16.65 10.89
N THR A 5 9.61 16.18 11.96
CA THR A 5 9.83 14.74 12.15
C THR A 5 8.47 14.04 12.31
N ILE A 6 8.28 12.94 11.59
CA ILE A 6 7.10 12.09 11.65
C ILE A 6 7.59 10.66 11.86
N ASP A 7 7.01 9.98 12.85
CA ASP A 7 7.15 8.54 13.03
C ASP A 7 5.76 7.96 13.27
N LEU A 8 5.05 7.74 12.15
CA LEU A 8 3.73 7.13 12.14
C LEU A 8 3.90 5.65 11.80
N GLU A 9 3.72 4.79 12.80
CA GLU A 9 3.90 3.36 12.62
C GLU A 9 2.55 2.62 12.53
N GLY A 10 2.31 1.98 11.38
CA GLY A 10 1.38 0.87 11.27
C GLY A 10 -0.10 1.17 11.57
N VAL A 11 -0.59 2.38 11.27
CA VAL A 11 -2.01 2.72 11.46
C VAL A 11 -2.89 2.01 10.44
N THR A 12 -4.14 1.71 10.81
CA THR A 12 -5.12 1.12 9.88
C THR A 12 -5.25 1.99 8.64
N ALA A 13 -5.26 1.37 7.46
CA ALA A 13 -5.36 2.07 6.19
C ALA A 13 -6.33 1.40 5.21
N VAL A 14 -6.90 2.21 4.32
CA VAL A 14 -7.67 1.78 3.16
C VAL A 14 -7.07 2.42 1.92
N ILE A 15 -6.93 1.65 0.84
CA ILE A 15 -6.42 2.15 -0.44
C ILE A 15 -7.56 2.20 -1.44
N GLU A 16 -7.76 3.35 -2.06
CA GLU A 16 -8.64 3.55 -3.21
C GLU A 16 -7.79 3.87 -4.44
N TYR A 17 -8.17 3.31 -5.58
CA TYR A 17 -7.50 3.54 -6.85
C TYR A 17 -8.49 3.36 -8.00
N GLU A 18 -8.16 3.90 -9.17
CA GLU A 18 -8.93 3.68 -10.40
C GLU A 18 -8.16 2.73 -11.31
N TYR A 19 -8.81 1.66 -11.75
CA TYR A 19 -8.24 0.70 -12.69
C TYR A 19 -9.29 0.36 -13.75
N GLU A 20 -8.92 0.50 -15.03
CA GLU A 20 -9.80 0.28 -16.19
C GLU A 20 -11.14 1.06 -16.10
N GLY A 21 -11.09 2.31 -15.61
CA GLY A 21 -12.26 3.20 -15.50
C GLY A 21 -13.21 2.86 -14.35
N ALA A 22 -12.83 1.95 -13.45
CA ALA A 22 -13.61 1.61 -12.26
C ALA A 22 -12.85 1.97 -10.98
N THR A 23 -13.54 2.58 -10.02
CA THR A 23 -13.03 2.78 -8.67
C THR A 23 -12.95 1.44 -7.94
N ARG A 24 -11.79 1.16 -7.36
CA ARG A 24 -11.46 -0.06 -6.62
C ARG A 24 -11.00 0.29 -5.22
N PHE A 25 -11.16 -0.67 -4.31
CA PHE A 25 -10.79 -0.53 -2.91
C PHE A 25 -10.03 -1.77 -2.44
N LEU A 26 -8.85 -1.57 -1.85
CA LEU A 26 -8.15 -2.60 -1.09
C LEU A 26 -8.45 -2.41 0.40
N ILE A 27 -9.46 -3.13 0.85
CA ILE A 27 -10.05 -3.01 2.20
C ILE A 27 -10.08 -4.32 2.98
N LYS A 28 -10.00 -5.48 2.30
CA LYS A 28 -10.23 -6.80 2.89
C LYS A 28 -8.90 -7.57 2.98
N PRO A 29 -8.23 -7.54 4.14
CA PRO A 29 -7.00 -8.29 4.37
C PRO A 29 -7.27 -9.78 4.55
N ASP A 30 -6.19 -10.56 4.52
CA ASP A 30 -6.21 -11.98 4.82
C ASP A 30 -5.12 -12.33 5.84
N PRO A 31 -5.47 -12.59 7.13
CA PRO A 31 -6.81 -12.78 7.67
C PRO A 31 -7.60 -11.47 7.90
N GLU A 32 -8.93 -11.57 7.95
CA GLU A 32 -9.85 -10.40 8.04
C GLU A 32 -9.68 -9.56 9.30
N ASN A 33 -9.18 -10.16 10.39
CA ASN A 33 -9.01 -9.49 11.68
C ASN A 33 -7.68 -8.74 11.83
N VAL A 34 -6.82 -8.76 10.80
CA VAL A 34 -5.55 -8.03 10.80
C VAL A 34 -5.67 -6.92 9.75
N PRO A 35 -5.67 -5.64 10.11
CA PRO A 35 -5.90 -4.56 9.16
C PRO A 35 -4.74 -4.42 8.18
N ILE A 36 -5.03 -3.81 7.02
CA ILE A 36 -3.99 -3.18 6.20
C ILE A 36 -3.41 -2.02 6.99
N ARG A 37 -2.09 -1.90 6.99
CA ARG A 37 -1.38 -0.89 7.77
C ARG A 37 -0.63 0.08 6.88
N PHE A 38 -0.61 1.36 7.24
CA PHE A 38 0.19 2.40 6.63
C PHE A 38 1.20 2.93 7.65
N SER A 39 2.43 3.16 7.19
CA SER A 39 3.48 3.81 7.96
C SER A 39 4.04 4.98 7.17
N LEU A 40 4.30 6.09 7.88
CA LEU A 40 4.98 7.26 7.34
C LEU A 40 6.10 7.65 8.29
N GLN A 41 7.33 7.60 7.81
CA GLN A 41 8.47 8.16 8.51
C GLN A 41 9.01 9.32 7.71
N VAL A 42 9.26 10.43 8.39
CA VAL A 42 9.93 11.61 7.85
C VAL A 42 10.95 12.04 8.89
N GLU A 43 12.23 11.97 8.53
CA GLU A 43 13.32 12.43 9.39
C GLU A 43 14.28 13.26 8.55
N ALA A 44 14.51 14.50 8.97
CA ALA A 44 15.28 15.48 8.20
C ALA A 44 14.77 15.59 6.73
N ALA A 45 15.58 15.18 5.76
CA ALA A 45 15.23 15.17 4.34
C ALA A 45 14.91 13.76 3.82
N CYS A 46 14.78 12.76 4.70
CA CYS A 46 14.48 11.39 4.35
C CYS A 46 13.01 11.07 4.63
N ALA A 47 12.41 10.22 3.80
CA ALA A 47 11.06 9.73 4.02
C ALA A 47 10.85 8.29 3.56
N LEU A 48 9.93 7.61 4.24
CA LEU A 48 9.45 6.26 3.94
C LEU A 48 7.91 6.28 3.91
N PHE A 49 7.33 5.77 2.81
CA PHE A 49 5.90 5.56 2.67
C PHE A 49 5.66 4.07 2.41
N ASP A 50 5.15 3.38 3.42
CA ASP A 50 4.99 1.93 3.37
C ASP A 50 3.56 1.52 3.70
N MET A 51 3.08 0.49 3.02
CA MET A 51 1.86 -0.20 3.38
C MET A 51 2.08 -1.69 3.52
N LEU A 52 1.58 -2.27 4.60
CA LEU A 52 1.66 -3.68 4.90
C LEU A 52 0.29 -4.31 4.69
N ILE A 53 0.23 -5.28 3.79
CA ILE A 53 -0.97 -5.95 3.31
C ILE A 53 -0.97 -7.39 3.82
N PRO A 54 -1.85 -7.76 4.77
CA PRO A 54 -1.93 -9.14 5.24
C PRO A 54 -2.43 -10.09 4.15
N ILE A 55 -1.70 -11.17 3.88
CA ILE A 55 -2.03 -12.22 2.91
C ILE A 55 -1.56 -13.60 3.38
N ARG A 56 -2.19 -14.68 2.88
CA ARG A 56 -1.69 -16.06 2.99
C ARG A 56 -1.15 -16.59 1.67
N TYR A 57 0.14 -16.89 1.64
CA TYR A 57 0.81 -17.52 0.51
C TYR A 57 0.56 -19.03 0.46
N LYS A 58 0.46 -19.61 -0.73
CA LYS A 58 0.22 -21.05 -0.94
C LYS A 58 1.30 -21.92 -0.32
N ASP A 59 2.56 -21.52 -0.50
CA ASP A 59 3.71 -22.35 -0.16
C ASP A 59 4.24 -22.11 1.27
N ARG A 60 3.67 -21.16 2.01
CA ARG A 60 4.15 -20.76 3.35
C ARG A 60 3.02 -20.29 4.26
N THR A 61 2.96 -20.85 5.46
CA THR A 61 1.99 -20.48 6.50
C THR A 61 2.49 -19.39 7.46
N SER A 62 3.81 -19.16 7.52
CA SER A 62 4.45 -18.23 8.46
C SER A 62 4.50 -16.79 7.95
N ALA A 63 4.76 -16.60 6.66
CA ALA A 63 4.74 -15.29 6.04
C ALA A 63 3.29 -14.84 5.82
N LYS A 64 2.96 -13.67 6.34
CA LYS A 64 1.57 -13.19 6.40
C LYS A 64 1.36 -11.85 5.72
N THR A 65 2.38 -11.28 5.09
CA THR A 65 2.32 -9.89 4.62
C THR A 65 3.00 -9.72 3.27
N MET A 66 2.45 -8.82 2.46
CA MET A 66 3.12 -8.13 1.37
C MET A 66 3.36 -6.69 1.78
N ASN A 67 4.36 -6.05 1.18
CA ASN A 67 4.60 -4.63 1.38
C ASN A 67 4.42 -3.88 0.05
N ILE A 68 3.79 -2.72 0.13
CA ILE A 68 3.78 -1.72 -0.92
C ILE A 68 4.70 -0.60 -0.48
N HIS A 69 5.77 -0.38 -1.25
CA HIS A 69 6.73 0.67 -0.97
C HIS A 69 6.60 1.79 -2.00
N ILE A 70 6.37 3.01 -1.51
CA ILE A 70 6.29 4.20 -2.35
C ILE A 70 7.51 5.07 -2.06
N SER A 71 8.45 5.10 -3.02
CA SER A 71 9.60 5.99 -2.92
C SER A 71 9.14 7.46 -2.91
N PRO A 72 9.62 8.32 -1.99
CA PRO A 72 9.27 9.73 -1.98
C PRO A 72 9.64 10.45 -3.30
N LEU A 73 10.68 9.98 -3.99
CA LEU A 73 11.09 10.50 -5.30
C LEU A 73 10.05 10.22 -6.40
N SER A 74 9.28 9.16 -6.24
CA SER A 74 8.21 8.81 -7.18
C SER A 74 6.99 9.71 -7.01
N ILE A 75 6.75 10.31 -5.83
CA ILE A 75 5.56 11.11 -5.55
C ILE A 75 5.71 12.49 -6.19
N THR A 76 4.86 12.80 -7.17
CA THR A 76 4.81 14.10 -7.85
C THR A 76 3.91 15.10 -7.15
N SER A 77 2.90 14.62 -6.44
CA SER A 77 1.96 15.44 -5.67
C SER A 77 1.39 14.62 -4.51
N LEU A 78 1.27 15.27 -3.35
CA LEU A 78 0.53 14.78 -2.19
C LEU A 78 -0.47 15.85 -1.77
N LYS A 79 -1.76 15.59 -1.97
CA LYS A 79 -2.84 16.41 -1.41
C LYS A 79 -3.44 15.69 -0.20
N HIS A 80 -3.97 16.44 0.74
CA HIS A 80 -4.65 15.86 1.88
C HIS A 80 -5.98 16.57 2.15
N SER A 81 -6.95 15.81 2.63
CA SER A 81 -8.23 16.34 3.12
C SER A 81 -8.72 15.50 4.29
N THR A 82 -9.37 16.14 5.26
CA THR A 82 -10.13 15.42 6.28
C THR A 82 -11.57 15.33 5.82
N THR A 83 -12.10 14.11 5.70
CA THR A 83 -13.42 13.88 5.11
C THR A 83 -14.29 13.09 6.09
N THR A 84 -15.49 13.61 6.35
CA THR A 84 -16.55 12.91 7.09
C THR A 84 -17.52 12.19 6.15
N ASP A 85 -17.63 12.64 4.90
CA ASP A 85 -18.40 11.98 3.83
C ASP A 85 -17.52 10.95 3.10
N LEU A 86 -17.30 9.81 3.76
CA LEU A 86 -16.41 8.77 3.25
C LEU A 86 -17.16 7.84 2.28
N PRO A 87 -16.47 7.24 1.30
CA PRO A 87 -17.08 6.21 0.47
C PRO A 87 -17.65 5.08 1.33
N ASN A 88 -18.79 4.50 0.92
CA ASN A 88 -19.46 3.40 1.64
C ASN A 88 -18.55 2.20 1.95
N ALA A 89 -17.47 2.01 1.17
CA ALA A 89 -16.48 0.96 1.39
C ALA A 89 -15.47 1.28 2.52
N VAL A 90 -15.27 2.56 2.83
CA VAL A 90 -14.27 3.08 3.78
C VAL A 90 -14.90 3.33 5.15
N GLU A 91 -16.10 3.90 5.19
CA GLU A 91 -16.80 4.30 6.43
C GLU A 91 -16.88 3.19 7.50
N PRO A 92 -17.16 1.90 7.17
CA PRO A 92 -17.22 0.84 8.18
C PRO A 92 -15.86 0.51 8.82
N ILE A 93 -14.75 0.92 8.20
CA ILE A 93 -13.38 0.63 8.63
C ILE A 93 -12.78 1.84 9.34
N LEU A 94 -13.03 3.02 8.81
CA LEU A 94 -12.60 4.31 9.34
C LEU A 94 -13.83 5.22 9.40
N PRO A 95 -14.45 5.41 10.58
CA PRO A 95 -15.63 6.28 10.70
C PRO A 95 -15.34 7.75 10.36
N THR A 96 -14.07 8.17 10.54
CA THR A 96 -13.54 9.45 10.07
C THR A 96 -12.13 9.22 9.57
N ALA A 97 -11.74 9.89 8.48
CA ALA A 97 -10.43 9.67 7.88
C ALA A 97 -9.79 10.94 7.34
N THR A 98 -8.47 10.94 7.37
CA THR A 98 -7.65 11.78 6.51
C THR A 98 -7.39 11.02 5.22
N CYS A 99 -7.78 11.61 4.10
CA CYS A 99 -7.44 11.13 2.76
C CYS A 99 -6.10 11.74 2.34
N LEU A 100 -5.17 10.90 1.94
CA LEU A 100 -3.91 11.25 1.29
C LEU A 100 -4.04 10.89 -0.19
N GLU A 101 -4.16 11.89 -1.06
CA GLU A 101 -4.20 11.69 -2.51
C GLU A 101 -2.79 11.83 -3.09
N LEU A 102 -2.26 10.71 -3.59
CA LEU A 102 -0.93 10.60 -4.15
C LEU A 102 -1.01 10.49 -5.67
N GLN A 103 -0.20 11.31 -6.35
CA GLN A 103 0.14 11.14 -7.75
C GLN A 103 1.61 10.74 -7.86
N LEU A 104 1.89 9.73 -8.68
CA LEU A 104 3.20 9.12 -8.83
C LEU A 104 3.73 9.29 -10.26
N ALA A 105 5.04 9.49 -10.41
CA ALA A 105 5.72 9.55 -11.70
C ALA A 105 5.88 8.16 -12.34
N LYS A 106 5.85 7.10 -11.52
CA LYS A 106 6.01 5.70 -11.90
C LYS A 106 5.02 4.87 -11.11
N SER A 107 4.70 3.69 -11.62
CA SER A 107 3.82 2.78 -10.91
C SER A 107 4.46 2.21 -9.64
N ILE A 108 3.60 1.70 -8.77
CA ILE A 108 3.95 1.25 -7.43
C ILE A 108 4.75 -0.06 -7.46
N ALA A 109 5.77 -0.15 -6.62
CA ALA A 109 6.51 -1.39 -6.39
C ALA A 109 5.81 -2.26 -5.33
N ILE A 110 5.47 -3.49 -5.71
CA ILE A 110 4.96 -4.51 -4.79
C ILE A 110 6.11 -5.40 -4.36
N LEU A 111 6.31 -5.53 -3.06
CA LEU A 111 7.40 -6.26 -2.44
C LEU A 111 6.87 -7.52 -1.74
N VAL A 112 7.51 -8.66 -2.01
CA VAL A 112 7.25 -9.93 -1.33
C VAL A 112 8.53 -10.41 -0.64
N PRO A 113 8.40 -11.28 0.38
CA PRO A 113 9.56 -11.98 0.90
C PRO A 113 10.23 -12.86 -0.17
N SER A 114 11.55 -12.80 -0.28
CA SER A 114 12.35 -13.53 -1.29
C SER A 114 12.19 -15.06 -1.28
N PHE A 115 11.81 -15.65 -0.14
CA PHE A 115 11.56 -17.08 -0.04
C PHE A 115 10.20 -17.51 -0.61
N ILE A 116 9.36 -16.57 -1.04
CA ILE A 116 8.13 -16.86 -1.78
C ILE A 116 8.50 -17.17 -3.24
N LYS A 117 8.09 -18.34 -3.71
CA LYS A 117 8.35 -18.79 -5.08
C LYS A 117 7.52 -17.99 -6.07
N GLU A 118 8.06 -17.79 -7.27
CA GLU A 118 7.32 -17.25 -8.40
C GLU A 118 6.69 -18.37 -9.26
N PRO A 119 5.50 -18.14 -9.82
CA PRO A 119 4.63 -16.98 -9.59
C PRO A 119 4.04 -16.99 -8.17
N VAL A 120 3.88 -15.79 -7.58
CA VAL A 120 3.29 -15.65 -6.24
C VAL A 120 1.87 -16.23 -6.27
N ALA A 121 1.63 -17.26 -5.46
CA ALA A 121 0.36 -17.95 -5.40
C ALA A 121 -0.31 -17.76 -4.03
N ALA A 122 -1.61 -17.50 -4.05
CA ALA A 122 -2.44 -17.40 -2.86
C ALA A 122 -2.82 -18.79 -2.32
N ALA A 123 -2.88 -18.93 -0.99
CA ALA A 123 -3.36 -20.15 -0.35
C ALA A 123 -4.88 -20.35 -0.46
N ARG A 124 -5.62 -19.26 -0.66
CA ARG A 124 -7.10 -19.26 -0.67
C ARG A 124 -7.68 -18.16 -1.54
N PRO A 125 -8.94 -18.27 -2.00
CA PRO A 125 -9.55 -17.29 -2.90
C PRO A 125 -9.50 -15.84 -2.42
N ARG A 126 -9.60 -15.61 -1.10
CA ARG A 126 -9.50 -14.27 -0.51
C ARG A 126 -8.12 -13.64 -0.75
N SER A 127 -7.05 -14.36 -0.42
CA SER A 127 -5.69 -13.97 -0.75
C SER A 127 -5.50 -13.79 -2.26
N GLY A 128 -6.19 -14.59 -3.09
CA GLY A 128 -6.19 -14.42 -4.54
C GLY A 128 -6.70 -13.04 -4.97
N LYS A 129 -7.83 -12.60 -4.41
CA LYS A 129 -8.36 -11.25 -4.65
C LYS A 129 -7.40 -10.14 -4.23
N ILE A 130 -6.63 -10.34 -3.16
CA ILE A 130 -5.59 -9.39 -2.74
C ILE A 130 -4.47 -9.32 -3.80
N LEU A 131 -4.01 -10.47 -4.33
CA LEU A 131 -3.02 -10.49 -5.40
C LEU A 131 -3.53 -9.77 -6.66
N ASP A 132 -4.80 -9.96 -7.02
CA ASP A 132 -5.42 -9.25 -8.14
C ASP A 132 -5.44 -7.73 -7.87
N SER A 133 -5.84 -7.29 -6.68
CA SER A 133 -5.79 -5.86 -6.32
C SER A 133 -4.37 -5.28 -6.33
N LEU A 134 -3.37 -6.04 -5.91
CA LEU A 134 -1.96 -5.61 -5.93
C LEU A 134 -1.40 -5.57 -7.35
N TYR A 135 -1.86 -6.47 -8.22
CA TYR A 135 -1.61 -6.39 -9.65
C TYR A 135 -2.21 -5.12 -10.24
N GLU A 136 -3.48 -4.81 -9.97
CA GLU A 136 -4.10 -3.59 -10.45
C GLU A 136 -3.35 -2.34 -9.94
N LEU A 137 -3.01 -2.30 -8.64
CA LEU A 137 -2.24 -1.22 -8.02
C LEU A 137 -0.85 -1.03 -8.63
N SER A 138 -0.19 -2.10 -9.11
CA SER A 138 1.12 -1.97 -9.76
C SER A 138 1.06 -1.35 -11.16
N HIS A 139 -0.13 -1.05 -11.67
CA HIS A 139 -0.36 -0.39 -12.95
C HIS A 139 -0.88 1.05 -12.82
N VAL A 140 -1.28 1.48 -11.62
CA VAL A 140 -1.80 2.83 -11.40
C VAL A 140 -0.70 3.78 -10.95
N THR A 141 -0.90 5.05 -11.25
CA THR A 141 -0.04 6.17 -10.79
C THR A 141 -0.79 7.14 -9.89
N ASN A 142 -2.10 6.93 -9.68
CA ASN A 142 -2.92 7.72 -8.78
C ASN A 142 -3.57 6.78 -7.77
N LEU A 143 -3.48 7.14 -6.50
CA LEU A 143 -4.13 6.42 -5.42
C LEU A 143 -4.50 7.35 -4.28
N ARG A 144 -5.48 6.94 -3.50
CA ARG A 144 -5.85 7.56 -2.24
C ARG A 144 -5.62 6.59 -1.10
N ILE A 145 -5.00 7.08 -0.04
CA ILE A 145 -4.77 6.34 1.19
C ILE A 145 -5.59 7.02 2.28
N TYR A 146 -6.57 6.30 2.82
CA TYR A 146 -7.36 6.75 3.97
C TYR A 146 -6.74 6.21 5.25
N ILE A 147 -6.49 7.10 6.21
CA ILE A 147 -5.96 6.78 7.54
C ILE A 147 -6.83 7.46 8.61
N PRO A 148 -6.76 7.06 9.90
CA PRO A 148 -7.46 7.77 10.97
C PRO A 148 -7.17 9.27 10.94
N ASN A 149 -8.19 10.10 11.13
CA ASN A 149 -8.03 11.57 11.08
C ASN A 149 -7.11 12.12 12.18
N THR A 150 -6.88 11.35 13.24
CA THR A 150 -5.96 11.66 14.34
C THR A 150 -4.53 11.20 14.10
N ALA A 151 -4.26 10.46 13.02
CA ALA A 151 -2.95 9.85 12.77
C ALA A 151 -1.85 10.89 12.48
N LEU A 152 -2.20 12.00 11.82
CA LEU A 152 -1.26 13.08 11.50
C LEU A 152 -1.88 14.44 11.82
N SER A 153 -1.09 15.33 12.40
CA SER A 153 -1.49 16.72 12.59
C SER A 153 -1.53 17.47 11.25
N LEU A 154 -2.34 18.53 11.17
CA LEU A 154 -2.39 19.40 10.00
C LEU A 154 -1.02 19.97 9.62
N ASN A 155 -0.19 20.31 10.61
CA ASN A 155 1.17 20.80 10.38
C ASN A 155 2.07 19.73 9.75
N GLN A 156 1.96 18.47 10.17
CA GLN A 156 2.71 17.36 9.56
C GLN A 156 2.25 17.09 8.13
N LEU A 157 0.94 17.12 7.86
CA LEU A 157 0.37 16.97 6.52
C LEU A 157 0.84 18.09 5.57
N ASN A 158 0.75 19.35 6.01
CA ASN A 158 1.21 20.51 5.25
C ASN A 158 2.72 20.48 4.99
N SER A 159 3.51 20.14 6.02
CA SER A 159 4.96 20.04 5.91
C SER A 159 5.36 18.96 4.90
N THR A 160 4.76 17.77 4.98
CA THR A 160 5.02 16.65 4.07
C THR A 160 4.62 16.99 2.63
N SER A 161 3.42 17.55 2.44
CA SER A 161 2.94 17.99 1.12
C SER A 161 3.87 19.03 0.49
N THR A 162 4.32 20.01 1.29
CA THR A 162 5.28 21.05 0.84
C THR A 162 6.62 20.43 0.46
N ALA A 163 7.16 19.53 1.28
CA ALA A 163 8.44 18.88 1.03
C ALA A 163 8.41 18.03 -0.26
N ILE A 164 7.30 17.34 -0.53
CA ILE A 164 7.07 16.61 -1.79
C ILE A 164 7.01 17.58 -2.98
N ALA A 165 6.20 18.64 -2.88
CA ALA A 165 6.06 19.63 -3.96
C ALA A 165 7.40 20.31 -4.29
N GLN A 166 8.25 20.53 -3.28
CA GLN A 166 9.59 21.11 -3.42
C GLN A 166 10.68 20.08 -3.72
N ARG A 167 10.34 18.79 -3.88
CA ARG A 167 11.29 17.68 -4.15
C ARG A 167 12.43 17.59 -3.12
N GLN A 168 12.12 17.84 -1.85
CA GLN A 168 13.09 17.87 -0.75
C GLN A 168 13.25 16.53 -0.04
N LEU A 169 12.38 15.55 -0.30
CA LEU A 169 12.43 14.24 0.32
C LEU A 169 13.25 13.25 -0.52
N GLN A 170 14.14 12.53 0.14
CA GLN A 170 14.90 11.42 -0.37
C GLN A 170 14.46 10.11 0.32
N PRO A 171 14.66 8.94 -0.29
CA PRO A 171 14.50 7.69 0.42
C PRO A 171 15.57 7.59 1.52
N PHE A 172 15.26 6.90 2.61
CA PHE A 172 16.28 6.51 3.57
C PHE A 172 17.37 5.68 2.87
N SER A 173 18.62 5.93 3.24
CA SER A 173 19.80 5.25 2.67
C SER A 173 20.51 4.35 3.68
N ASP A 174 19.97 4.27 4.90
CA ASP A 174 20.55 3.44 5.95
C ASP A 174 20.15 1.97 5.79
N VAL A 175 20.79 1.15 6.62
CA VAL A 175 20.67 -0.32 6.58
C VAL A 175 19.33 -0.80 7.14
N ASP A 176 18.67 -0.02 7.99
CA ASP A 176 17.41 -0.39 8.64
C ASP A 176 16.22 -0.19 7.68
N HIS A 177 16.37 0.71 6.70
CA HIS A 177 15.39 0.99 5.66
C HIS A 177 15.73 0.33 4.31
N ASP A 178 16.75 -0.53 4.25
CA ASP A 178 17.03 -1.33 3.07
C ASP A 178 15.86 -2.28 2.80
N ILE A 179 15.22 -2.11 1.63
CA ILE A 179 14.13 -2.95 1.14
C ILE A 179 14.52 -4.44 1.22
N SER A 180 15.80 -4.75 0.99
CA SER A 180 16.38 -6.09 1.09
C SER A 180 16.42 -6.64 2.53
N ARG A 181 15.89 -5.96 3.54
CA ARG A 181 15.84 -6.43 4.93
C ARG A 181 14.45 -6.39 5.56
N MET A 182 13.44 -5.91 4.83
CA MET A 182 12.07 -5.73 5.33
C MET A 182 11.37 -7.02 5.82
N PHE A 183 11.84 -8.21 5.42
CA PHE A 183 11.28 -9.50 5.84
C PHE A 183 12.20 -10.33 6.75
N SER A 184 13.09 -9.67 7.51
CA SER A 184 14.15 -10.20 8.41
C SER A 184 15.51 -10.37 7.74
N VAL A 185 16.59 -10.35 8.53
CA VAL A 185 18.00 -10.53 8.07
C VAL A 185 18.21 -11.83 7.28
N ALA A 186 17.40 -12.86 7.54
CA ALA A 186 17.47 -14.15 6.85
C ALA A 186 16.63 -14.21 5.56
N SER A 187 15.93 -13.14 5.16
CA SER A 187 14.95 -13.16 4.07
C SER A 187 14.73 -11.77 3.47
N PRO A 188 15.50 -11.40 2.43
CA PRO A 188 15.35 -10.09 1.78
C PRO A 188 13.98 -9.91 1.12
N ALA A 189 13.48 -8.68 0.99
CA ALA A 189 12.35 -8.42 0.10
C ALA A 189 12.82 -8.41 -1.36
N ARG A 190 11.91 -8.74 -2.28
CA ARG A 190 12.13 -8.59 -3.72
C ARG A 190 10.93 -7.92 -4.37
N PRO A 191 11.14 -6.97 -5.31
CA PRO A 191 10.07 -6.50 -6.16
C PRO A 191 9.53 -7.64 -7.01
N VAL A 192 8.21 -7.74 -7.12
CA VAL A 192 7.55 -8.72 -7.99
C VAL A 192 6.63 -8.04 -8.97
N HIS A 193 6.61 -8.58 -10.17
CA HIS A 193 5.52 -8.33 -11.10
C HIS A 193 4.41 -9.31 -10.74
N CYS A 194 3.39 -8.84 -10.03
CA CYS A 194 2.16 -9.60 -9.89
C CYS A 194 1.69 -9.98 -11.31
N LYS A 195 1.18 -11.21 -11.48
CA LYS A 195 0.49 -11.62 -12.70
C LYS A 195 -0.99 -11.70 -12.38
N PRO A 196 -1.88 -11.32 -13.31
CA PRO A 196 -3.30 -11.49 -13.08
C PRO A 196 -3.59 -12.99 -12.89
N LEU A 197 -4.39 -13.34 -11.89
CA LEU A 197 -4.83 -14.73 -11.76
C LEU A 197 -5.69 -15.08 -12.99
N PRO A 198 -5.61 -16.32 -13.51
CA PRO A 198 -6.52 -16.76 -14.56
C PRO A 198 -7.95 -16.57 -14.04
N ARG A 199 -8.73 -15.72 -14.71
CA ARG A 199 -10.16 -15.60 -14.43
C ARG A 199 -10.72 -17.02 -14.58
N HIS A 200 -11.34 -17.56 -13.53
CA HIS A 200 -12.06 -18.83 -13.63
C HIS A 200 -13.11 -18.67 -14.73
N THR A 201 -12.84 -19.18 -15.92
CA THR A 201 -13.84 -19.37 -16.96
C THR A 201 -14.86 -20.32 -16.37
N GLN A 202 -16.08 -19.83 -16.11
CA GLN A 202 -17.20 -20.74 -15.90
C GLN A 202 -17.26 -21.67 -17.11
N PRO A 203 -17.39 -22.99 -16.92
CA PRO A 203 -17.66 -23.88 -18.03
C PRO A 203 -18.96 -23.44 -18.71
N PRO A 204 -19.06 -23.54 -20.05
CA PRO A 204 -20.26 -23.20 -20.76
C PRO A 204 -21.43 -24.02 -20.20
N ILE A 205 -22.54 -23.35 -19.93
CA ILE A 205 -23.81 -24.02 -19.63
C ILE A 205 -24.21 -24.74 -20.92
N GLU A 206 -24.03 -26.06 -20.95
CA GLU A 206 -24.66 -26.91 -21.95
C GLU A 206 -26.17 -26.86 -21.71
N ASN A 207 -26.87 -26.05 -22.50
CA ASN A 207 -28.32 -26.16 -22.63
C ASN A 207 -28.62 -27.44 -23.43
N THR A 208 -29.21 -28.42 -22.76
CA THR A 208 -29.94 -29.53 -23.41
C THR A 208 -31.37 -29.09 -23.67
#